data_AF-A0A7L3FER8-F1
#
_entry.id   AF-A0A7L3FER8-F1
#
_cell.length_a   1.000
_cell.length_b   1.000
_cell.length_c   1.000
_cell.angle_alpha   90.00
_cell.angle_beta   90.00
_cell.angle_gamma   90.00
#
_symmetry.space_group_name_H-M   'P 1'
#
loop_
_entity.id
_entity.type
_entity.pdbx_description
1 polymer ?
#
loop_
_entity_poly.entity_id
_entity_poly.type
_entity_poly.pdbx_seq_one_letter_code
_entity_poly.pdbx_strand_id
1 'polypeptide(L)'
;VLELLRGVQRGSEDRRRSLSRLRWALQNKETQQKFVRLDGSIRTLIGLFTSSLADMQMEAGRCLHELSHSSDPAVAEACLPVTPYLLTYLSGHSVEFMELCLYTLGNLVVESEAVRKQLLPQGIIPVLASCIQSPHEAVLEGLGYVLSQLLQAKEAPAEIIPLVLDTVLPRHMLRLVCSGLKAGIGAAVEFAWCLHYIVCSHTASAALLSLGALPALASLLLDLASDIPQDAPEGLELLVCPVLRCLSNLLAEDTGCQGRDERLLVALFLILQCFSQQHPFIVQESLWLLNNLTAEEPFFCSALLALDLLPALLQLLPCSHMASVLV
;
A
#
# COMPACT_ATOMS: atom_id res chain seq x y z
N VAL A 1 2.30 -19.98 -28.21
CA VAL A 1 2.92 -18.64 -28.06
C VAL A 1 3.40 -18.06 -29.39
N LEU A 2 4.31 -18.71 -30.12
CA LEU A 2 4.81 -18.21 -31.41
C LEU A 2 3.70 -17.91 -32.45
N GLU A 3 2.69 -18.77 -32.56
CA GLU A 3 1.56 -18.53 -33.47
C GLU A 3 0.69 -17.33 -33.05
N LEU A 4 0.54 -17.11 -31.74
CA LEU A 4 -0.17 -15.96 -31.21
C LEU A 4 0.59 -14.67 -31.54
N LEU A 5 1.92 -14.65 -31.35
CA LEU A 5 2.78 -13.53 -31.74
C LEU A 5 2.72 -13.24 -33.25
N ARG A 6 2.71 -14.27 -34.09
CA ARG A 6 2.52 -14.10 -35.55
C ARG A 6 1.14 -13.54 -35.89
N GLY A 7 0.09 -13.97 -35.18
CA GLY A 7 -1.27 -13.46 -35.34
C GLY A 7 -1.40 -11.99 -34.95
N VAL A 8 -0.69 -11.58 -33.91
CA VAL A 8 -0.61 -10.18 -33.46
C VAL A 8 -0.01 -9.25 -34.53
N GLN A 9 0.85 -9.75 -35.42
CA GLN A 9 1.41 -8.97 -36.51
C GLN A 9 0.48 -8.84 -37.74
N ARG A 10 -0.69 -9.49 -37.74
CA ARG A 10 -1.69 -9.44 -38.83
C ARG A 10 -2.67 -8.26 -38.66
N GLY A 11 -3.76 -8.25 -39.44
CA GLY A 11 -4.79 -7.19 -39.45
C GLY A 11 -5.47 -6.96 -38.09
N SER A 12 -6.20 -5.85 -37.94
CA SER A 12 -6.66 -5.33 -36.63
C SER A 12 -7.56 -6.28 -35.83
N GLU A 13 -8.54 -6.95 -36.44
CA GLU A 13 -9.42 -7.88 -35.72
C GLU A 13 -8.70 -9.16 -35.28
N ASP A 14 -7.92 -9.76 -36.18
CA ASP A 14 -7.11 -10.93 -35.88
C ASP A 14 -6.11 -10.64 -34.76
N ARG A 15 -5.53 -9.44 -34.77
CA ARG A 15 -4.60 -8.95 -33.76
C ARG A 15 -5.23 -8.87 -32.37
N ARG A 16 -6.45 -8.31 -32.25
CA ARG A 16 -7.19 -8.27 -30.97
C ARG A 16 -7.41 -9.67 -30.41
N ARG A 17 -7.95 -10.57 -31.24
CA ARG A 17 -8.26 -11.95 -30.83
C ARG A 17 -6.99 -12.69 -30.41
N SER A 18 -5.88 -12.48 -31.12
CA SER A 18 -4.58 -13.05 -30.75
C SER A 18 -4.05 -12.49 -29.43
N LEU A 19 -4.19 -11.18 -29.17
CA LEU A 19 -3.82 -10.57 -27.88
C LEU A 19 -4.64 -11.11 -26.73
N SER A 20 -5.96 -11.18 -26.86
CA SER A 20 -6.79 -11.73 -25.78
C SER A 20 -6.45 -13.19 -25.49
N ARG A 21 -6.18 -14.01 -26.52
CA ARG A 21 -5.69 -15.39 -26.33
C ARG A 21 -4.31 -15.44 -25.69
N LEU A 22 -3.43 -14.49 -26.00
CA LEU A 22 -2.12 -14.38 -25.37
C LEU A 22 -2.27 -14.04 -23.89
N ARG A 23 -3.14 -13.09 -23.53
CA ARG A 23 -3.45 -12.74 -22.13
C ARG A 23 -3.83 -13.98 -21.32
N TRP A 24 -4.81 -14.76 -21.81
CA TRP A 24 -5.21 -16.02 -21.17
C TRP A 24 -4.05 -17.01 -21.02
N ALA A 25 -3.18 -17.10 -22.02
CA ALA A 25 -2.01 -17.99 -21.94
C ALA A 25 -0.97 -17.50 -20.92
N LEU A 26 -0.82 -16.18 -20.75
CA LEU A 26 0.14 -15.55 -19.83
C LEU A 26 -0.24 -15.69 -18.35
N GLN A 27 -1.44 -16.17 -18.02
CA GLN A 27 -1.81 -16.59 -16.66
C GLN A 27 -1.01 -17.81 -16.19
N ASN A 28 -0.36 -18.53 -17.11
CA ASN A 28 0.48 -19.69 -16.79
C ASN A 28 1.97 -19.29 -16.70
N LYS A 29 2.60 -19.59 -15.56
CA LYS A 29 4.01 -19.26 -15.28
C LYS A 29 5.00 -19.77 -16.33
N GLU A 30 4.86 -21.01 -16.79
CA GLU A 30 5.74 -21.58 -17.82
C GLU A 30 5.59 -20.83 -19.16
N THR A 31 4.38 -20.36 -19.45
CA THR A 31 4.10 -19.56 -20.65
C THR A 31 4.71 -18.17 -20.56
N GLN A 32 4.67 -17.52 -19.39
CA GLN A 32 5.37 -16.24 -19.16
C GLN A 32 6.87 -16.38 -19.44
N GLN A 33 7.51 -17.39 -18.84
CA GLN A 33 8.95 -17.67 -19.03
C GLN A 33 9.30 -17.96 -20.49
N LYS A 34 8.48 -18.77 -21.18
CA LYS A 34 8.66 -19.03 -22.62
C LYS A 34 8.47 -17.76 -23.44
N PHE A 35 7.48 -16.93 -23.11
CA PHE A 35 7.18 -15.71 -23.84
C PHE A 35 8.34 -14.71 -23.80
N VAL A 36 8.88 -14.42 -22.61
CA VAL A 36 9.96 -13.44 -22.46
C VAL A 36 11.28 -13.88 -23.11
N ARG A 37 11.49 -15.18 -23.31
CA ARG A 37 12.66 -15.73 -24.03
C ARG A 37 12.53 -15.71 -25.55
N LEU A 38 11.33 -15.45 -26.08
CA LEU A 38 11.13 -15.37 -27.52
C LEU A 38 11.65 -14.02 -28.04
N ASP A 39 12.55 -14.08 -29.01
CA ASP A 39 13.15 -12.87 -29.58
C ASP A 39 12.08 -11.90 -30.13
N GLY A 40 12.18 -10.64 -29.71
CA GLY A 40 11.26 -9.57 -30.11
C GLY A 40 9.84 -9.65 -29.55
N SER A 41 9.52 -10.57 -28.63
CA SER A 41 8.18 -10.71 -28.05
C SER A 41 7.77 -9.47 -27.24
N ILE A 42 8.62 -9.05 -26.29
CA ILE A 42 8.44 -7.84 -25.48
C ILE A 42 8.37 -6.60 -26.38
N ARG A 43 9.27 -6.49 -27.37
CA ARG A 43 9.27 -5.36 -28.33
C ARG A 43 7.96 -5.27 -29.11
N THR A 44 7.42 -6.41 -29.54
CA THR A 44 6.12 -6.48 -30.22
C THR A 44 5.01 -6.01 -29.30
N LEU A 45 5.02 -6.44 -28.04
CA LEU A 45 4.02 -6.05 -27.06
C LEU A 45 4.08 -4.55 -26.74
N ILE A 46 5.28 -3.98 -26.62
CA ILE A 46 5.49 -2.53 -26.45
C ILE A 46 4.91 -1.76 -27.64
N GLY A 47 5.14 -2.20 -28.88
CA GLY A 47 4.59 -1.52 -30.06
C GLY A 47 3.06 -1.50 -30.11
N LEU A 48 2.39 -2.42 -29.43
CA LEU A 48 0.94 -2.47 -29.30
C LEU A 48 0.44 -1.65 -28.11
N PHE A 49 1.20 -1.70 -27.01
CA PHE A 49 0.97 -0.89 -25.83
C PHE A 49 1.07 0.61 -26.14
N THR A 50 1.92 0.98 -27.11
CA THR A 50 2.07 2.35 -27.62
C THR A 50 1.24 2.66 -28.86
N SER A 51 0.30 1.76 -29.22
CA SER A 51 -0.59 1.97 -30.36
C SER A 51 -1.55 3.14 -30.12
N SER A 52 -1.92 3.84 -31.19
CA SER A 52 -3.01 4.83 -31.17
C SER A 52 -4.41 4.19 -31.08
N LEU A 53 -4.53 2.87 -31.20
CA LEU A 53 -5.79 2.15 -31.07
C LEU A 53 -6.02 1.78 -29.60
N ALA A 54 -6.93 2.46 -28.92
CA ALA A 54 -7.22 2.29 -27.50
C ALA A 54 -7.48 0.81 -27.11
N ASP A 55 -8.26 0.08 -27.91
CA ASP A 55 -8.53 -1.35 -27.69
C ASP A 55 -7.25 -2.20 -27.72
N MET A 56 -6.30 -1.88 -28.62
CA MET A 56 -5.05 -2.64 -28.74
C MET A 56 -4.12 -2.28 -27.60
N GLN A 57 -4.04 -1.00 -27.26
CA GLN A 57 -3.27 -0.49 -26.13
C GLN A 57 -3.72 -1.13 -24.82
N MET A 58 -5.04 -1.18 -24.56
CA MET A 58 -5.62 -1.79 -23.37
C MET A 58 -5.31 -3.29 -23.30
N GLU A 59 -5.57 -4.06 -24.38
CA GLU A 59 -5.30 -5.51 -24.37
C GLU A 59 -3.81 -5.85 -24.29
N ALA A 60 -2.93 -5.00 -24.85
CA ALA A 60 -1.48 -5.13 -24.68
C ALA A 60 -1.05 -4.82 -23.24
N GLY A 61 -1.61 -3.78 -22.63
CA GLY A 61 -1.42 -3.45 -21.21
C GLY A 61 -1.85 -4.61 -20.31
N ARG A 62 -2.98 -5.25 -20.61
CA ARG A 62 -3.45 -6.43 -19.86
C ARG A 62 -2.49 -7.62 -19.99
N CYS A 63 -1.91 -7.86 -21.17
CA CYS A 63 -0.85 -8.87 -21.32
C CYS A 63 0.40 -8.54 -20.48
N LEU A 64 0.80 -7.27 -20.43
CA LEU A 64 1.93 -6.82 -19.59
C LEU A 64 1.63 -6.99 -18.10
N HIS A 65 0.39 -6.71 -17.70
CA HIS A 65 -0.09 -6.96 -16.35
C HIS A 65 -0.04 -8.45 -16.00
N GLU A 66 -0.47 -9.35 -16.88
CA GLU A 66 -0.31 -10.80 -16.66
C GLU A 66 1.17 -11.21 -16.48
N LEU A 67 2.10 -10.62 -17.24
CA LEU A 67 3.53 -10.84 -17.05
C LEU A 67 4.04 -10.33 -15.68
N SER A 68 3.51 -9.21 -15.20
CA SER A 68 3.93 -8.61 -13.94
C SER A 68 3.62 -9.47 -12.71
N HIS A 69 2.64 -10.37 -12.77
CA HIS A 69 2.34 -11.32 -11.69
C HIS A 69 3.38 -12.45 -11.53
N SER A 70 4.37 -12.52 -12.40
CA SER A 70 5.36 -13.60 -12.33
C SER A 70 6.29 -13.42 -11.14
N SER A 71 6.37 -14.42 -10.28
CA SER A 71 7.36 -14.49 -9.19
C SER A 71 8.80 -14.81 -9.68
N ASP A 72 9.07 -14.67 -10.98
CA ASP A 72 10.37 -14.94 -11.59
C ASP A 72 11.03 -13.61 -11.95
N PRO A 73 12.11 -13.19 -11.27
CA PRO A 73 12.77 -11.91 -11.53
C PRO A 73 13.17 -11.73 -12.99
N ALA A 74 13.48 -12.80 -13.73
CA ALA A 74 13.84 -12.72 -15.14
C ALA A 74 12.66 -12.27 -16.03
N VAL A 75 11.41 -12.55 -15.63
CA VAL A 75 10.21 -12.08 -16.34
C VAL A 75 9.99 -10.60 -16.05
N ALA A 76 10.16 -10.17 -14.80
CA ALA A 76 10.09 -8.75 -14.44
C ALA A 76 11.19 -7.92 -15.13
N GLU A 77 12.42 -8.43 -15.16
CA GLU A 77 13.55 -7.80 -15.85
C GLU A 77 13.34 -7.72 -17.37
N ALA A 78 12.73 -8.74 -17.99
CA ALA A 78 12.37 -8.67 -19.40
C ALA A 78 11.37 -7.54 -19.70
N CYS A 79 10.60 -7.09 -18.70
CA CYS A 79 9.67 -5.97 -18.82
C CYS A 79 10.31 -4.60 -18.56
N LEU A 80 11.60 -4.50 -18.24
CA LEU A 80 12.30 -3.22 -18.06
C LEU A 80 12.07 -2.21 -19.20
N PRO A 81 12.10 -2.59 -20.50
CA PRO A 81 11.87 -1.62 -21.58
C PRO A 81 10.44 -1.03 -21.62
N VAL A 82 9.51 -1.59 -20.84
CA VAL A 82 8.10 -1.16 -20.76
C VAL A 82 7.93 -0.01 -19.76
N THR A 83 8.80 0.10 -18.75
CA THR A 83 8.60 1.01 -17.60
C THR A 83 8.47 2.50 -17.97
N PRO A 84 9.20 3.07 -18.96
CA PRO A 84 9.02 4.48 -19.32
C PRO A 84 7.61 4.77 -19.85
N TYR A 85 7.00 3.81 -20.55
CA TYR A 85 5.66 3.95 -21.10
C TYR A 85 4.60 3.83 -20.01
N LEU A 86 4.78 2.89 -19.06
CA LEU A 86 3.90 2.78 -17.89
C LEU A 86 3.85 4.10 -17.12
N LEU A 87 5.01 4.71 -16.84
CA LEU A 87 5.08 6.02 -16.19
C LEU A 87 4.43 7.13 -17.01
N THR A 88 4.66 7.16 -18.32
CA THR A 88 4.06 8.17 -19.23
C THR A 88 2.53 8.14 -19.16
N TYR A 89 1.94 6.94 -19.13
CA TYR A 89 0.48 6.77 -19.14
C TYR A 89 -0.21 7.13 -17.83
N LEU A 90 0.53 7.35 -16.74
CA LEU A 90 -0.02 7.87 -15.49
C LEU A 90 -0.44 9.35 -15.57
N SER A 91 -0.06 10.04 -16.65
CA SER A 91 -0.56 11.40 -16.98
C SER A 91 -1.74 11.39 -17.96
N GLY A 92 -2.29 10.21 -18.26
CA GLY A 92 -3.40 10.03 -19.20
C GLY A 92 -4.76 10.44 -18.64
N HIS A 93 -5.80 10.26 -19.45
CA HIS A 93 -7.19 10.60 -19.09
C HIS A 93 -8.07 9.36 -18.80
N SER A 94 -7.55 8.15 -19.04
CA SER A 94 -8.29 6.91 -18.84
C SER A 94 -7.98 6.33 -17.46
N VAL A 95 -8.94 6.40 -16.55
CA VAL A 95 -8.84 5.86 -15.18
C VAL A 95 -8.47 4.38 -15.20
N GLU A 96 -9.21 3.56 -15.96
CA GLU A 96 -8.98 2.11 -16.08
C GLU A 96 -7.55 1.81 -16.56
N PHE A 97 -7.04 2.62 -17.50
CA PHE A 97 -5.70 2.38 -18.05
C PHE A 97 -4.59 2.84 -17.10
N MET A 98 -4.81 3.95 -16.38
CA MET A 98 -3.89 4.41 -15.34
C MET A 98 -3.81 3.38 -14.21
N GLU A 99 -4.95 2.89 -13.74
CA GLU A 99 -5.06 1.83 -12.73
C GLU A 99 -4.28 0.58 -13.15
N LEU A 100 -4.51 0.09 -14.38
CA LEU A 100 -3.76 -1.03 -14.94
C LEU A 100 -2.25 -0.78 -14.93
N CYS A 101 -1.81 0.42 -15.34
CA CYS A 101 -0.39 0.78 -15.34
C CYS A 101 0.20 0.82 -13.93
N LEU A 102 -0.55 1.32 -12.95
CA LEU A 102 -0.14 1.38 -11.54
C LEU A 102 0.04 -0.01 -10.96
N TYR A 103 -0.94 -0.90 -11.09
CA TYR A 103 -0.79 -2.27 -10.57
C TYR A 103 0.31 -3.04 -11.32
N THR A 104 0.47 -2.83 -12.63
CA THR A 104 1.62 -3.40 -13.36
C THR A 104 2.96 -2.89 -12.82
N LEU A 105 3.09 -1.59 -12.53
CA LEU A 105 4.30 -1.02 -11.92
C LEU A 105 4.56 -1.59 -10.54
N GLY A 106 3.53 -1.66 -9.69
CA GLY A 106 3.63 -2.17 -8.32
C GLY A 106 4.14 -3.61 -8.31
N ASN A 107 3.53 -4.47 -9.12
CA ASN A 107 3.94 -5.86 -9.28
C ASN A 107 5.41 -6.00 -9.74
N LEU A 108 5.84 -5.20 -10.74
CA LEU A 108 7.22 -5.25 -11.22
C LEU A 108 8.25 -4.77 -10.17
N VAL A 109 7.86 -3.83 -9.30
CA VAL A 109 8.69 -3.31 -8.22
C VAL A 109 8.94 -4.35 -7.12
N VAL A 110 7.96 -5.19 -6.80
CA VAL A 110 8.07 -6.22 -5.74
C VAL A 110 9.21 -7.20 -6.05
N GLU A 111 9.22 -7.72 -7.28
CA GLU A 111 10.00 -8.90 -7.62
C GLU A 111 11.45 -8.60 -8.04
N SER A 112 11.77 -7.35 -8.40
CA SER A 112 13.08 -7.03 -9.01
C SER A 112 13.69 -5.72 -8.52
N GLU A 113 14.86 -5.85 -7.86
CA GLU A 113 15.72 -4.70 -7.53
C GLU A 113 16.19 -3.96 -8.78
N ALA A 114 16.42 -4.67 -9.89
CA ALA A 114 16.81 -4.05 -11.17
C ALA A 114 15.70 -3.13 -11.71
N VAL A 115 14.43 -3.54 -11.55
CA VAL A 115 13.27 -2.68 -11.89
C VAL A 115 13.26 -1.43 -11.03
N ARG A 116 13.44 -1.55 -9.70
CA ARG A 116 13.49 -0.40 -8.80
C ARG A 116 14.63 0.56 -9.16
N LYS A 117 15.84 0.04 -9.36
CA LYS A 117 17.01 0.79 -9.79
C LYS A 117 16.83 1.50 -11.14
N GLN A 118 15.99 0.96 -12.02
CA GLN A 118 15.65 1.61 -13.28
C GLN A 118 14.55 2.67 -13.12
N LEU A 119 13.52 2.41 -12.32
CA LEU A 119 12.38 3.31 -12.13
C LEU A 119 12.74 4.59 -11.39
N LEU A 120 13.65 4.52 -10.40
CA LEU A 120 14.10 5.69 -9.64
C LEU A 120 14.67 6.80 -10.54
N PRO A 121 15.69 6.56 -11.40
CA PRO A 121 16.19 7.59 -12.32
C PRO A 121 15.21 7.94 -13.44
N GLN A 122 14.20 7.10 -13.72
CA GLN A 122 13.09 7.46 -14.63
C GLN A 122 12.08 8.43 -14.01
N GLY A 123 12.22 8.78 -12.72
CA GLY A 123 11.39 9.77 -12.06
C GLY A 123 10.06 9.23 -11.55
N ILE A 124 10.00 7.96 -11.14
CA ILE A 124 8.77 7.38 -10.57
C ILE A 124 8.22 8.20 -9.39
N ILE A 125 9.07 8.68 -8.48
CA ILE A 125 8.61 9.43 -7.30
C ILE A 125 7.93 10.76 -7.69
N PRO A 126 8.52 11.65 -8.53
CA PRO A 126 7.82 12.82 -9.07
C PRO A 126 6.52 12.51 -9.82
N VAL A 127 6.48 11.41 -10.58
CA VAL A 127 5.26 10.99 -11.30
C VAL A 127 4.16 10.63 -10.30
N LEU A 128 4.44 9.80 -9.29
CA LEU A 128 3.48 9.45 -8.24
C LEU A 128 3.05 10.69 -7.43
N ALA A 129 3.98 11.61 -7.14
CA ALA A 129 3.67 12.88 -6.48
C ALA A 129 2.71 13.78 -7.28
N SER A 130 2.69 13.64 -8.61
CA SER A 130 1.70 14.31 -9.46
C SER A 130 0.38 13.54 -9.48
N CYS A 131 0.43 12.22 -9.61
CA CYS A 131 -0.75 11.36 -9.69
C CYS A 131 -1.60 11.33 -8.41
N ILE A 132 -1.04 11.65 -7.24
CA ILE A 132 -1.79 11.71 -5.97
C ILE A 132 -2.86 12.81 -5.94
N GLN A 133 -2.86 13.71 -6.94
CA GLN A 133 -3.90 14.73 -7.12
C GLN A 133 -5.13 14.19 -7.87
N SER A 134 -5.10 12.93 -8.34
CA SER A 134 -6.22 12.29 -9.01
C SER A 134 -7.49 12.33 -8.13
N PRO A 135 -8.65 12.67 -8.70
CA PRO A 135 -9.92 12.59 -7.97
C PRO A 135 -10.49 11.17 -7.92
N HIS A 136 -9.83 10.20 -8.56
CA HIS A 136 -10.34 8.84 -8.73
C HIS A 136 -9.72 7.88 -7.72
N GLU A 137 -10.57 7.27 -6.89
CA GLU A 137 -10.18 6.32 -5.84
C GLU A 137 -9.33 5.17 -6.37
N ALA A 138 -9.73 4.52 -7.47
CA ALA A 138 -8.99 3.41 -8.08
C ALA A 138 -7.54 3.79 -8.46
N VAL A 139 -7.32 5.05 -8.88
CA VAL A 139 -5.97 5.56 -9.17
C VAL A 139 -5.20 5.79 -7.88
N LEU A 140 -5.84 6.35 -6.84
CA LEU A 140 -5.20 6.59 -5.55
C LEU A 140 -4.83 5.29 -4.85
N GLU A 141 -5.68 4.26 -4.93
CA GLU A 141 -5.40 2.92 -4.42
C GLU A 141 -4.21 2.28 -5.15
N GLY A 142 -4.24 2.23 -6.49
CA GLY A 142 -3.11 1.71 -7.26
C GLY A 142 -1.81 2.48 -7.02
N LEU A 143 -1.89 3.80 -6.80
CA LEU A 143 -0.74 4.64 -6.46
C LEU A 143 -0.18 4.30 -5.08
N GLY A 144 -1.07 4.18 -4.09
CA GLY A 144 -0.72 3.74 -2.74
C GLY A 144 -0.05 2.38 -2.77
N TYR A 145 -0.57 1.44 -3.55
CA TYR A 145 0.03 0.13 -3.76
C TYR A 145 1.46 0.23 -4.32
N VAL A 146 1.70 1.02 -5.37
CA VAL A 146 3.07 1.21 -5.90
C VAL A 146 4.02 1.79 -4.85
N LEU A 147 3.57 2.81 -4.10
CA LEU A 147 4.37 3.40 -3.03
C LEU A 147 4.64 2.40 -1.91
N SER A 148 3.65 1.62 -1.49
CA SER A 148 3.80 0.62 -0.43
C SER A 148 4.81 -0.46 -0.83
N GLN A 149 4.83 -0.88 -2.10
CA GLN A 149 5.85 -1.81 -2.61
C GLN A 149 7.25 -1.19 -2.64
N LEU A 150 7.37 0.07 -3.06
CA LEU A 150 8.67 0.78 -3.06
C LEU A 150 9.21 0.96 -1.64
N LEU A 151 8.36 1.31 -0.68
CA LEU A 151 8.75 1.61 0.70
C LEU A 151 9.12 0.37 1.52
N GLN A 152 8.64 -0.82 1.12
CA GLN A 152 9.03 -2.10 1.74
C GLN A 152 10.40 -2.61 1.30
N ALA A 153 10.98 -2.04 0.23
CA ALA A 153 12.25 -2.49 -0.30
C ALA A 153 13.38 -2.30 0.72
N LYS A 154 14.37 -3.19 0.72
CA LYS A 154 15.48 -3.16 1.70
C LYS A 154 16.30 -1.87 1.59
N GLU A 155 16.43 -1.35 0.38
CA GLU A 155 17.10 -0.09 0.06
C GLU A 155 16.26 1.15 0.37
N ALA A 156 14.97 0.99 0.71
CA ALA A 156 14.06 2.12 0.85
C ALA A 156 14.49 3.16 1.90
N PRO A 157 14.98 2.79 3.10
CA PRO A 157 15.46 3.76 4.08
C PRO A 157 16.58 4.68 3.57
N ALA A 158 17.44 4.17 2.70
CA ALA A 158 18.60 4.91 2.19
C ALA A 158 18.30 5.66 0.89
N GLU A 159 17.51 5.07 -0.01
CA GLU A 159 17.39 5.55 -1.40
C GLU A 159 16.00 6.10 -1.74
N ILE A 160 14.92 5.58 -1.13
CA ILE A 160 13.54 5.87 -1.57
C ILE A 160 12.84 6.83 -0.61
N ILE A 161 12.91 6.55 0.69
CA ILE A 161 12.26 7.38 1.73
C ILE A 161 12.70 8.84 1.65
N PRO A 162 14.01 9.18 1.51
CA PRO A 162 14.42 10.58 1.35
C PRO A 162 13.77 11.27 0.14
N LEU A 163 13.65 10.56 -0.98
CA LEU A 163 13.00 11.08 -2.19
C LEU A 163 11.50 11.31 -1.97
N VAL A 164 10.81 10.39 -1.28
CA VAL A 164 9.39 10.54 -0.95
C VAL A 164 9.17 11.73 -0.03
N LEU A 165 10.01 11.90 1.00
CA LEU A 165 9.92 12.99 1.97
C LEU A 165 10.15 14.37 1.35
N ASP A 166 10.95 14.47 0.28
CA ASP A 166 11.21 15.72 -0.46
C ASP A 166 10.05 16.13 -1.39
N THR A 167 8.91 15.42 -1.36
CA THR A 167 7.73 15.73 -2.17
C THR A 167 6.50 16.08 -1.34
N VAL A 168 5.39 16.35 -2.02
CA VAL A 168 4.08 16.54 -1.39
C VAL A 168 3.45 15.24 -0.87
N LEU A 169 4.02 14.07 -1.19
CA LEU A 169 3.45 12.76 -0.90
C LEU A 169 3.11 12.59 0.59
N PRO A 170 4.02 12.82 1.58
CA PRO A 170 3.72 12.54 2.98
C PRO A 170 2.48 13.29 3.50
N ARG A 171 2.35 14.56 3.11
CA ARG A 171 1.21 15.40 3.49
C ARG A 171 -0.10 14.92 2.85
N HIS A 172 -0.05 14.48 1.60
CA HIS A 172 -1.23 13.96 0.89
C HIS A 172 -1.63 12.59 1.40
N MET A 173 -0.68 11.69 1.65
CA MET A 173 -0.92 10.38 2.26
C MET A 173 -1.63 10.53 3.61
N LEU A 174 -1.10 11.38 4.50
CA LEU A 174 -1.72 11.65 5.80
C LEU A 174 -3.15 12.17 5.66
N ARG A 175 -3.39 13.12 4.74
CA ARG A 175 -4.73 13.67 4.49
C ARG A 175 -5.70 12.59 4.00
N LEU A 176 -5.26 11.74 3.06
CA LEU A 176 -6.10 10.69 2.48
C LEU A 176 -6.46 9.63 3.52
N VAL A 177 -5.48 9.18 4.32
CA VAL A 177 -5.69 8.27 5.46
C VAL A 177 -6.73 8.84 6.43
N CYS A 178 -6.57 10.10 6.86
CA CYS A 178 -7.51 10.75 7.78
C CYS A 178 -8.89 11.06 7.16
N SER A 179 -9.02 11.03 5.83
CA SER A 179 -10.31 11.16 5.13
C SER A 179 -10.98 9.81 4.84
N GLY A 180 -10.32 8.69 5.18
CA GLY A 180 -10.51 7.36 4.60
C GLY A 180 -11.93 6.79 4.64
N LEU A 181 -12.74 7.11 5.64
CA LEU A 181 -14.15 6.67 5.69
C LEU A 181 -15.03 7.36 4.63
N LYS A 182 -14.61 8.50 4.09
CA LYS A 182 -15.37 9.31 3.11
C LYS A 182 -14.77 9.27 1.71
N ALA A 183 -13.47 9.02 1.59
CA ALA A 183 -12.71 9.12 0.34
C ALA A 183 -12.38 7.77 -0.31
N GLY A 184 -12.67 6.66 0.37
CA GLY A 184 -12.35 5.31 -0.10
C GLY A 184 -11.41 4.56 0.83
N ILE A 185 -11.83 3.37 1.29
CA ILE A 185 -11.06 2.61 2.28
C ILE A 185 -9.80 1.98 1.67
N GLY A 186 -9.83 1.55 0.40
CA GLY A 186 -8.69 0.91 -0.27
C GLY A 186 -7.48 1.83 -0.35
N ALA A 187 -7.66 3.06 -0.84
CA ALA A 187 -6.60 4.07 -0.87
C ALA A 187 -6.09 4.42 0.53
N ALA A 188 -6.98 4.56 1.52
CA ALA A 188 -6.59 4.84 2.90
C ALA A 188 -5.73 3.70 3.50
N VAL A 189 -6.06 2.45 3.24
CA VAL A 189 -5.28 1.28 3.65
C VAL A 189 -3.87 1.35 3.08
N GLU A 190 -3.75 1.53 1.76
CA GLU A 190 -2.44 1.56 1.10
C GLU A 190 -1.56 2.72 1.60
N PHE A 191 -2.14 3.90 1.79
CA PHE A 191 -1.38 5.04 2.32
C PHE A 191 -1.06 4.91 3.81
N ALA A 192 -1.89 4.23 4.61
CA ALA A 192 -1.56 3.93 6.00
C ALA A 192 -0.35 2.98 6.07
N TRP A 193 -0.27 1.98 5.18
CA TRP A 193 0.92 1.14 5.04
C TRP A 193 2.14 1.96 4.60
N CYS A 194 2.00 2.88 3.65
CA CYS A 194 3.08 3.78 3.26
C CYS A 194 3.62 4.58 4.45
N LEU A 195 2.74 5.18 5.26
CA LEU A 195 3.13 5.89 6.47
C LEU A 195 3.85 4.95 7.45
N HIS A 196 3.35 3.72 7.64
CA HIS A 196 3.96 2.75 8.54
C HIS A 196 5.41 2.44 8.14
N TYR A 197 5.65 2.14 6.86
CA TYR A 197 6.99 1.83 6.37
C TYR A 197 7.95 3.02 6.48
N ILE A 198 7.45 4.25 6.29
CA ILE A 198 8.24 5.46 6.50
C ILE A 198 8.63 5.60 7.98
N VAL A 199 7.69 5.44 8.92
CA VAL A 199 8.00 5.57 10.36
C VAL A 199 8.97 4.48 10.81
N CYS A 200 8.85 3.25 10.30
CA CYS A 200 9.76 2.15 10.63
C CYS A 200 11.21 2.38 10.22
N SER A 201 11.52 3.39 9.39
CA SER A 201 12.91 3.71 9.05
C SER A 201 13.65 4.41 10.19
N HIS A 202 12.95 4.91 11.22
CA HIS A 202 13.47 5.72 12.34
C HIS A 202 14.21 7.01 11.95
N THR A 203 14.39 7.26 10.65
CA THR A 203 15.04 8.44 10.09
C THR A 203 14.03 9.50 9.64
N ALA A 204 12.75 9.13 9.55
CA ALA A 204 11.70 9.93 8.95
C ALA A 204 10.62 10.41 9.92
N SER A 205 10.60 9.90 11.17
CA SER A 205 9.55 10.19 12.15
C SER A 205 9.47 11.68 12.47
N ALA A 206 10.60 12.39 12.59
CA ALA A 206 10.61 13.83 12.80
C ALA A 206 9.87 14.60 11.69
N ALA A 207 10.02 14.17 10.43
CA ALA A 207 9.32 14.80 9.30
C ALA A 207 7.80 14.56 9.40
N LEU A 208 7.38 13.34 9.72
CA LEU A 208 5.95 13.02 9.90
C LEU A 208 5.34 13.71 11.13
N LEU A 209 6.06 13.78 12.25
CA LEU A 209 5.66 14.53 13.43
C LEU A 209 5.49 16.02 13.10
N SER A 210 6.40 16.60 12.31
CA SER A 210 6.28 18.01 11.86
C SER A 210 5.04 18.28 10.99
N LEU A 211 4.51 17.25 10.31
CA LEU A 211 3.27 17.33 9.53
C LEU A 211 2.01 17.17 10.40
N GLY A 212 2.17 16.93 11.70
CA GLY A 212 1.07 16.65 12.61
C GLY A 212 0.50 15.24 12.47
N ALA A 213 1.32 14.27 12.03
CA ALA A 213 0.86 12.89 11.83
C ALA A 213 0.29 12.27 13.11
N LEU A 214 0.93 12.48 14.26
CA LEU A 214 0.50 11.90 15.53
C LEU A 214 -0.91 12.37 15.98
N PRO A 215 -1.19 13.68 16.11
CA PRO A 215 -2.55 14.13 16.46
C PRO A 215 -3.59 13.79 15.37
N ALA A 216 -3.21 13.78 14.09
CA ALA A 216 -4.13 13.45 12.99
C ALA A 216 -4.52 11.96 12.99
N LEU A 217 -3.56 11.05 13.18
CA LEU A 217 -3.81 9.61 13.28
C LEU A 217 -4.54 9.25 14.58
N ALA A 218 -4.25 9.95 15.69
CA ALA A 218 -4.99 9.78 16.94
C ALA A 218 -6.46 10.17 16.76
N SER A 219 -6.74 11.31 16.12
CA SER A 219 -8.11 11.71 15.77
C SER A 219 -8.80 10.69 14.88
N LEU A 220 -8.10 10.17 13.86
CA LEU A 220 -8.64 9.11 13.02
C LEU A 220 -9.01 7.86 13.83
N LEU A 221 -8.18 7.46 14.80
CA LEU A 221 -8.49 6.31 15.66
C LEU A 221 -9.76 6.55 16.50
N LEU A 222 -9.98 7.78 17.00
CA LEU A 222 -11.20 8.15 17.70
C LEU A 222 -12.43 8.08 16.78
N ASP A 223 -12.31 8.58 15.55
CA ASP A 223 -13.39 8.56 14.56
C ASP A 223 -13.72 7.11 14.19
N LEU A 224 -12.71 6.30 13.89
CA LEU A 224 -12.86 4.88 13.57
C LEU A 224 -13.55 4.13 14.71
N ALA A 225 -13.15 4.36 15.97
CA ALA A 225 -13.75 3.72 17.14
C ALA A 225 -15.20 4.14 17.40
N SER A 226 -15.56 5.37 17.05
CA SER A 226 -16.92 5.91 17.21
C SER A 226 -17.89 5.34 16.17
N ASP A 227 -17.37 5.00 14.98
CA ASP A 227 -18.16 4.52 13.84
C ASP A 227 -18.20 2.98 13.73
N ILE A 228 -17.57 2.23 14.64
CA ILE A 228 -17.61 0.75 14.65
C ILE A 228 -19.04 0.26 14.88
N PRO A 229 -19.70 -0.37 13.88
CA PRO A 229 -20.98 -1.05 14.12
C PRO A 229 -20.76 -2.29 15.01
N GLN A 230 -21.82 -2.79 15.66
CA GLN A 230 -21.74 -4.00 16.50
C GLN A 230 -21.18 -5.22 15.73
N ASP A 231 -21.31 -5.23 14.40
CA ASP A 231 -20.57 -6.09 13.48
C ASP A 231 -19.57 -5.23 12.70
N ALA A 232 -18.27 -5.35 12.98
CA ALA A 232 -17.24 -4.61 12.25
C ALA A 232 -17.38 -4.89 10.73
N PRO A 233 -17.41 -3.87 9.87
CA PRO A 233 -17.40 -4.10 8.44
C PRO A 233 -16.09 -4.81 8.07
N GLU A 234 -16.23 -5.95 7.38
CA GLU A 234 -15.12 -6.72 6.82
C GLU A 234 -14.17 -5.78 6.04
N GLY A 235 -12.89 -5.80 6.40
CA GLY A 235 -11.86 -4.94 5.79
C GLY A 235 -11.47 -3.71 6.61
N LEU A 236 -12.21 -3.32 7.67
CA LEU A 236 -11.82 -2.19 8.53
C LEU A 236 -10.49 -2.45 9.27
N GLU A 237 -10.24 -3.71 9.63
CA GLU A 237 -8.99 -4.17 10.23
C GLU A 237 -7.76 -3.86 9.36
N LEU A 238 -7.94 -3.82 8.03
CA LEU A 238 -6.88 -3.52 7.08
C LEU A 238 -6.40 -2.07 7.20
N LEU A 239 -7.26 -1.15 7.65
CA LEU A 239 -6.90 0.24 7.93
C LEU A 239 -6.46 0.44 9.38
N VAL A 240 -7.17 -0.16 10.33
CA VAL A 240 -6.86 -0.03 11.76
C VAL A 240 -5.45 -0.54 12.07
N CYS A 241 -5.04 -1.68 11.51
CA CYS A 241 -3.73 -2.27 11.74
C CYS A 241 -2.56 -1.31 11.44
N PRO A 242 -2.40 -0.79 10.21
CA PRO A 242 -1.31 0.13 9.91
C PRO A 242 -1.41 1.46 10.67
N VAL A 243 -2.62 1.94 11.00
CA VAL A 243 -2.80 3.16 11.82
C VAL A 243 -2.28 2.95 13.24
N LEU A 244 -2.63 1.83 13.89
CA LEU A 244 -2.11 1.46 15.21
C LEU A 244 -0.57 1.37 15.17
N ARG A 245 -0.02 0.68 14.15
CA ARG A 245 1.44 0.54 13.99
C ARG A 245 2.13 1.89 13.76
N CYS A 246 1.53 2.80 12.99
CA CYS A 246 2.05 4.16 12.81
C CYS A 246 2.09 4.91 14.13
N LEU A 247 0.96 4.94 14.87
CA LEU A 247 0.86 5.63 16.16
C LEU A 247 1.87 5.10 17.17
N SER A 248 1.98 3.78 17.30
CA SER A 248 2.91 3.15 18.23
C SER A 248 4.36 3.54 17.96
N ASN A 249 4.80 3.53 16.68
CA ASN A 249 6.16 3.94 16.34
C ASN A 249 6.38 5.44 16.51
N LEU A 250 5.40 6.29 16.13
CA LEU A 250 5.51 7.74 16.30
C LEU A 250 5.60 8.13 17.78
N LEU A 251 4.84 7.47 18.66
CA LEU A 251 4.87 7.71 20.11
C LEU A 251 6.20 7.30 20.73
N ALA A 252 6.82 6.22 20.25
CA ALA A 252 8.14 5.79 20.75
C ALA A 252 9.24 6.81 20.47
N GLU A 253 9.05 7.69 19.48
CA GLU A 253 10.00 8.73 19.07
C GLU A 253 9.54 10.16 19.42
N ASP A 254 8.30 10.33 19.90
CA ASP A 254 7.81 11.64 20.33
C ASP A 254 8.47 12.04 21.65
N THR A 255 9.23 13.13 21.59
CA THR A 255 9.81 13.76 22.78
C THR A 255 8.91 14.86 23.34
N GLY A 256 7.79 15.13 22.67
CA GLY A 256 6.77 16.09 23.07
C GLY A 256 5.61 15.45 23.83
N CYS A 257 4.62 16.28 24.15
CA CYS A 257 3.34 15.84 24.72
C CYS A 257 2.23 15.84 23.65
N GLN A 258 2.59 15.60 22.38
CA GLN A 258 1.62 15.63 21.29
C GLN A 258 0.64 14.46 21.47
N GLY A 259 -0.64 14.67 21.17
CA GLY A 259 -1.64 13.58 21.22
C GLY A 259 -2.03 13.08 22.62
N ARG A 260 -1.77 13.84 23.69
CA ARG A 260 -2.36 13.57 25.01
C ARG A 260 -3.87 13.78 24.98
N ASP A 261 -4.61 12.70 24.83
CA ASP A 261 -6.06 12.67 24.84
C ASP A 261 -6.52 11.34 25.47
N GLU A 262 -7.15 11.41 26.65
CA GLU A 262 -7.64 10.21 27.35
C GLU A 262 -8.68 9.43 26.55
N ARG A 263 -9.39 10.08 25.62
CA ARG A 263 -10.34 9.42 24.71
C ARG A 263 -9.66 8.38 23.84
N LEU A 264 -8.35 8.51 23.62
CA LEU A 264 -7.56 7.53 22.87
C LEU A 264 -7.57 6.16 23.56
N LEU A 265 -7.55 6.12 24.91
CA LEU A 265 -7.70 4.87 25.65
C LEU A 265 -9.09 4.27 25.42
N VAL A 266 -10.15 5.08 25.49
CA VAL A 266 -11.51 4.62 25.23
C VAL A 266 -11.63 4.02 23.82
N ALA A 267 -11.14 4.72 22.80
CA ALA A 267 -11.13 4.26 21.43
C ALA A 267 -10.36 2.93 21.26
N LEU A 268 -9.20 2.81 21.90
CA LEU A 268 -8.39 1.60 21.87
C LEU A 268 -9.11 0.39 22.48
N PHE A 269 -9.82 0.58 23.59
CA PHE A 269 -10.61 -0.48 24.23
C PHE A 269 -11.84 -0.88 23.41
N LEU A 270 -12.49 0.07 22.72
CA LEU A 270 -13.57 -0.24 21.78
C LEU A 270 -13.08 -1.09 20.60
N ILE A 271 -11.92 -0.73 20.03
CA ILE A 271 -11.25 -1.50 18.97
C ILE A 271 -10.89 -2.90 19.47
N LEU A 272 -10.27 -3.02 20.65
CA LEU A 272 -9.94 -4.29 21.28
C LEU A 272 -11.18 -5.18 21.43
N GLN A 273 -12.29 -4.63 21.95
CA GLN A 273 -13.53 -5.36 22.12
C GLN A 273 -14.07 -5.87 20.78
N CYS A 274 -14.08 -5.02 19.75
CA CYS A 274 -14.58 -5.34 18.42
C CYS A 274 -13.78 -6.47 17.75
N PHE A 275 -12.45 -6.40 17.79
CA PHE A 275 -11.58 -7.33 17.04
C PHE A 275 -11.13 -8.55 17.84
N SER A 276 -11.40 -8.61 19.15
CA SER A 276 -10.89 -9.65 20.07
C SER A 276 -11.14 -11.09 19.62
N GLN A 277 -12.29 -11.37 19.00
CA GLN A 277 -12.67 -12.73 18.59
C GLN A 277 -12.27 -13.08 17.16
N GLN A 278 -12.21 -12.09 16.26
CA GLN A 278 -12.08 -12.31 14.82
C GLN A 278 -10.66 -12.04 14.30
N HIS A 279 -9.94 -11.07 14.88
CA HIS A 279 -8.65 -10.61 14.38
C HIS A 279 -7.62 -10.45 15.52
N PRO A 280 -7.02 -11.57 16.01
CA PRO A 280 -6.07 -11.55 17.14
C PRO A 280 -4.83 -10.66 16.93
N PHE A 281 -4.41 -10.43 15.67
CA PHE A 281 -3.29 -9.55 15.38
C PHE A 281 -3.60 -8.08 15.71
N ILE A 282 -4.84 -7.62 15.54
CA ILE A 282 -5.25 -6.25 15.93
C ILE A 282 -5.14 -6.07 17.44
N VAL A 283 -5.45 -7.12 18.21
CA VAL A 283 -5.30 -7.10 19.67
C VAL A 283 -3.83 -6.88 20.04
N GLN A 284 -2.90 -7.56 19.38
CA GLN A 284 -1.47 -7.39 19.64
C GLN A 284 -1.01 -5.96 19.34
N GLU A 285 -1.40 -5.39 18.20
CA GLU A 285 -1.06 -4.01 17.83
C GLU A 285 -1.68 -2.99 18.78
N SER A 286 -2.91 -3.25 19.25
CA SER A 286 -3.61 -2.40 20.21
C SER A 286 -2.93 -2.42 21.58
N LEU A 287 -2.53 -3.60 22.06
CA LEU A 287 -1.79 -3.74 23.31
C LEU A 287 -0.41 -3.10 23.23
N TRP A 288 0.25 -3.16 22.07
CA TRP A 288 1.51 -2.47 21.85
C TRP A 288 1.34 -0.94 21.93
N LEU A 289 0.29 -0.39 21.30
CA LEU A 289 -0.03 1.04 21.42
C LEU A 289 -0.33 1.42 22.88
N LEU A 290 -1.13 0.61 23.59
CA LEU A 290 -1.42 0.82 25.01
C LEU A 290 -0.15 0.87 25.85
N ASN A 291 0.78 -0.07 25.62
CA ASN A 291 2.07 -0.08 26.29
C ASN A 291 2.83 1.23 26.05
N ASN A 292 2.91 1.72 24.81
CA ASN A 292 3.62 2.97 24.51
C ASN A 292 2.91 4.20 25.09
N LEU A 293 1.58 4.22 25.14
CA LEU A 293 0.81 5.31 25.77
C LEU A 293 1.02 5.37 27.28
N THR A 294 1.19 4.21 27.93
CA THR A 294 1.29 4.11 29.40
C THR A 294 2.72 4.07 29.91
N ALA A 295 3.69 3.72 29.06
CA ALA A 295 5.10 3.68 29.39
C ALA A 295 5.60 5.08 29.74
N GLU A 296 6.07 5.26 30.98
CA GLU A 296 6.68 6.49 31.48
C GLU A 296 5.79 7.75 31.39
N GLU A 297 4.49 7.61 31.11
CA GLU A 297 3.53 8.70 30.94
C GLU A 297 2.43 8.68 32.02
N PRO A 298 2.54 9.51 33.09
CA PRO A 298 1.57 9.54 34.19
C PRO A 298 0.15 9.93 33.78
N PHE A 299 0.01 10.70 32.70
CA PHE A 299 -1.29 11.15 32.18
C PHE A 299 -2.16 9.95 31.79
N PHE A 300 -1.66 9.07 30.92
CA PHE A 300 -2.40 7.90 30.45
C PHE A 300 -2.56 6.84 31.53
N CYS A 301 -1.56 6.65 32.40
CA CYS A 301 -1.72 5.78 33.58
C CYS A 301 -2.87 6.25 34.49
N SER A 302 -2.96 7.56 34.75
CA SER A 302 -4.03 8.12 35.59
C SER A 302 -5.39 8.00 34.90
N ALA A 303 -5.46 8.27 33.60
CA ALA A 303 -6.69 8.12 32.82
C ALA A 303 -7.18 6.67 32.78
N LEU A 304 -6.28 5.69 32.59
CA LEU A 304 -6.62 4.26 32.59
C LEU A 304 -7.31 3.84 33.89
N LEU A 305 -6.80 4.30 35.02
CA LEU A 305 -7.38 4.03 36.34
C LEU A 305 -8.70 4.79 36.55
N ALA A 306 -8.76 6.07 36.15
CA ALA A 306 -9.95 6.89 36.31
C ALA A 306 -11.13 6.40 35.46
N LEU A 307 -10.86 5.82 34.31
CA LEU A 307 -11.85 5.26 33.38
C LEU A 307 -12.21 3.78 33.69
N ASP A 308 -11.65 3.19 34.74
CA ASP A 308 -11.86 1.78 35.14
C ASP A 308 -11.60 0.78 34.00
N LEU A 309 -10.55 1.00 33.22
CA LEU A 309 -10.19 0.16 32.06
C LEU A 309 -9.31 -1.05 32.44
N LEU A 310 -8.78 -1.08 33.66
CA LEU A 310 -7.91 -2.16 34.14
C LEU A 310 -8.62 -3.54 34.16
N PRO A 311 -9.88 -3.68 34.62
CA PRO A 311 -10.58 -4.96 34.56
C PRO A 311 -10.73 -5.50 33.13
N ALA A 312 -11.03 -4.63 32.17
CA ALA A 312 -11.13 -5.03 30.75
C ALA A 312 -9.78 -5.50 30.19
N LEU A 313 -8.68 -4.87 30.60
CA LEU A 313 -7.34 -5.31 30.23
C LEU A 313 -7.00 -6.70 30.80
N LEU A 314 -7.34 -6.94 32.06
CA LEU A 314 -7.11 -8.23 32.72
C LEU A 314 -7.89 -9.37 32.05
N GLN A 315 -9.07 -9.08 31.49
CA GLN A 315 -9.86 -10.07 30.72
C GLN A 315 -9.19 -10.51 29.41
N LEU A 316 -8.19 -9.76 28.90
CA LEU A 316 -7.43 -10.12 27.71
C LEU A 316 -6.25 -11.07 28.01
N LEU A 317 -5.84 -11.22 29.28
CA LEU A 317 -4.73 -12.10 29.67
C LEU A 317 -4.93 -13.57 29.26
N PRO A 318 -6.11 -14.20 29.43
CA PRO A 318 -6.34 -15.57 29.00
C PRO A 318 -6.26 -15.79 27.48
N CYS A 319 -6.42 -14.72 26.69
CA CYS A 319 -6.34 -14.74 25.23
C CYS A 319 -4.89 -14.76 24.72
N SER A 320 -3.89 -14.57 25.60
CA SER A 320 -2.48 -14.66 25.27
C SER A 320 -1.96 -16.07 25.52
N HIS A 321 -1.54 -16.78 24.47
CA HIS A 321 -0.82 -18.05 24.58
C HIS A 321 0.47 -17.96 25.42
N MET A 322 1.02 -16.75 25.64
CA MET A 322 2.18 -16.51 26.48
C MET A 322 1.85 -16.39 27.98
N ALA A 323 0.59 -16.10 28.36
CA ALA A 323 0.19 -15.90 29.75
C ALA A 323 -0.15 -17.22 30.47
N SER A 324 -0.42 -18.30 29.73
CA SER A 324 -0.68 -19.64 30.28
C SER A 324 0.56 -20.35 30.88
N VAL A 325 1.71 -19.66 30.96
CA VAL A 325 2.96 -20.18 31.58
C VAL A 325 3.20 -19.59 32.98
N LEU A 326 2.38 -18.63 33.42
CA LEU A 326 2.52 -17.97 34.73
C LEU A 326 1.31 -18.17 35.67
N VAL A 327 0.39 -19.08 35.33
CA VAL A 327 -0.66 -19.57 36.23
C VAL A 327 -0.42 -21.03 36.57
#